data_AF-A0A934EPU3-F1
#
_entry.id   AF-A0A934EPU3-F1
#
_cell.length_a   1.000
_cell.length_b   1.000
_cell.length_c   1.000
_cell.angle_alpha   90.00
_cell.angle_beta   90.00
_cell.angle_gamma   90.00
#
_symmetry.space_group_name_H-M   'P 1'
#
loop_
_entity.id
_entity.type
_entity.pdbx_description
1 polymer ?
#
loop_
_entity_poly.entity_id
_entity_poly.type
_entity_poly.pdbx_seq_one_letter_code
_entity_poly.pdbx_strand_id
1 'polypeptide(L)'
;MRQGYFKLLLLLACVAFLCMTHTAYGDCVGYFNKEMRVFFDKAVSAEKRGELTEAFEDYAKARDESGCDGKNPVSGDAKAGCMRIAKKMSDEEEKKGNLYKSVELDKGAGAFQWLEAGWNFADADRMMMKMIKRKPEDVEVFKIAVGHFRGREERSEDLQKSYGFKVDLSYLRELEVTASNNGDNVLNKEEKEFAKNVIDLGGSNVDRSLRQLSNARQWFAFFKDAKEKKVIERAEKRGDNFYADDNQPQSLEEAIRYYEAANDQGKIKKVKEKAVRLAEAAVKEGILLRAVHYYNIAGNHDKAEKLENSVQERSMKQEKEMLKDESQKKKFRKEQDDLEKELGM
;
A
#
# COMPACT_ATOMS: atom_id res chain seq x y z
N MET A 1 -27.73 47.68 22.16
CA MET A 1 -28.25 46.40 21.62
C MET A 1 -27.49 45.20 22.20
N ARG A 2 -27.57 44.93 23.52
CA ARG A 2 -27.08 43.71 24.17
C ARG A 2 -27.81 43.51 25.51
N GLN A 3 -29.10 43.21 25.45
CA GLN A 3 -29.90 42.72 26.58
C GLN A 3 -31.07 41.95 25.96
N GLY A 4 -30.91 40.63 25.79
CA GLY A 4 -31.94 39.84 25.12
C GLY A 4 -31.72 38.33 25.08
N TYR A 5 -30.54 37.82 25.45
CA TYR A 5 -30.23 36.38 25.33
C TYR A 5 -30.11 35.63 26.67
N PHE A 6 -30.32 36.31 27.80
CA PHE A 6 -30.13 35.69 29.12
C PHE A 6 -31.40 35.05 29.72
N LYS A 7 -32.59 35.24 29.12
CA LYS A 7 -33.84 34.64 29.62
C LYS A 7 -34.28 33.37 28.87
N LEU A 8 -33.65 33.03 27.75
CA LEU A 8 -33.97 31.81 27.01
C LEU A 8 -33.17 30.58 27.49
N LEU A 9 -32.11 30.78 28.27
CA LEU A 9 -31.25 29.71 28.79
C LEU A 9 -31.73 29.13 30.14
N LEU A 10 -32.70 29.75 30.81
CA LEU A 10 -33.19 29.28 32.11
C LEU A 10 -34.47 28.42 32.03
N LEU A 11 -35.16 28.38 30.88
CA LEU A 11 -36.42 27.64 30.71
C LEU A 11 -36.26 26.27 30.03
N LEU A 12 -35.09 25.97 29.45
CA LEU A 12 -34.74 24.63 28.96
C LEU A 12 -34.06 23.75 30.03
N ALA A 13 -33.84 24.28 31.23
CA ALA A 13 -33.25 23.55 32.36
C ALA A 13 -34.29 22.83 33.24
N CYS A 14 -35.60 23.04 33.05
CA CYS A 14 -36.66 22.46 33.90
C CYS A 14 -37.49 21.34 33.24
N VAL A 15 -37.24 20.98 31.98
CA VAL A 15 -37.88 19.82 31.32
C VAL A 15 -36.92 18.62 31.19
N ALA A 16 -35.62 18.79 31.47
CA ALA A 16 -34.62 17.72 31.43
C ALA A 16 -34.36 17.06 32.80
N PHE A 17 -35.19 17.31 33.82
CA PHE A 17 -35.01 16.78 35.18
C PHE A 17 -36.02 15.67 35.58
N LEU A 18 -36.81 15.14 34.63
CA LEU A 18 -37.74 14.02 34.88
C LEU A 18 -37.48 12.77 34.01
N CYS A 19 -36.33 12.68 33.35
CA CYS A 19 -35.91 11.46 32.64
C CYS A 19 -34.67 10.79 33.24
N MET A 20 -34.37 11.06 34.51
CA MET A 20 -33.45 10.23 35.29
C MET A 20 -34.22 9.50 36.39
N THR A 21 -34.49 8.22 36.11
CA THR A 21 -34.37 7.04 36.98
C THR A 21 -35.44 5.99 36.63
N HIS A 22 -35.38 5.49 35.40
CA HIS A 22 -35.69 4.08 35.18
C HIS A 22 -34.40 3.35 34.81
N THR A 23 -33.47 3.32 35.77
CA THR A 23 -32.73 2.07 35.96
C THR A 23 -33.77 1.07 36.43
N ALA A 24 -34.49 0.45 35.49
CA ALA A 24 -35.03 -0.86 35.76
C ALA A 24 -33.81 -1.71 36.10
N TYR A 25 -33.58 -1.93 37.39
CA TYR A 25 -32.93 -3.14 37.83
C TYR A 25 -33.83 -4.24 37.27
N GLY A 26 -33.52 -4.72 36.07
CA GLY A 26 -34.04 -6.00 35.65
C GLY A 26 -33.61 -6.94 36.76
N ASP A 27 -34.57 -7.42 37.54
CA ASP A 27 -34.38 -8.60 38.37
C ASP A 27 -33.75 -9.63 37.43
N CYS A 28 -32.44 -9.83 37.57
CA CYS A 28 -31.79 -10.86 36.80
C CYS A 28 -32.39 -12.17 37.26
N VAL A 29 -33.28 -12.71 36.46
CA VAL A 29 -33.93 -13.98 36.77
C VAL A 29 -32.87 -15.06 36.61
N GLY A 30 -32.22 -15.47 37.71
CA GLY A 30 -31.84 -16.85 38.12
C GLY A 30 -31.33 -17.92 37.15
N TYR A 31 -31.16 -17.67 35.84
CA TYR A 31 -31.16 -18.71 34.81
C TYR A 31 -29.82 -18.86 34.06
N PHE A 32 -28.88 -17.93 34.20
CA PHE A 32 -27.66 -17.90 33.37
C PHE A 32 -26.73 -19.09 33.63
N ASN A 33 -26.53 -19.48 34.89
CA ASN A 33 -25.58 -20.56 35.23
C ASN A 33 -26.05 -21.96 34.75
N LYS A 34 -27.36 -22.19 34.65
CA LYS A 34 -27.91 -23.47 34.16
C LYS A 34 -27.68 -23.61 32.66
N GLU A 35 -27.85 -22.53 31.90
CA GLU A 35 -27.59 -22.51 30.46
C GLU A 35 -26.10 -22.71 30.14
N MET A 36 -25.20 -22.04 30.88
CA MET A 36 -23.75 -22.24 30.70
C MET A 36 -23.34 -23.70 30.92
N ARG A 37 -23.95 -24.37 31.91
CA ARG A 37 -23.71 -25.80 32.15
C ARG A 37 -24.21 -26.68 31.00
N VAL A 38 -25.37 -26.35 30.42
CA VAL A 38 -25.88 -27.05 29.23
C VAL A 38 -24.91 -26.92 28.06
N PHE A 39 -24.37 -25.71 27.80
CA PHE A 39 -23.34 -25.53 26.77
C PHE A 39 -22.06 -26.30 27.09
N PHE A 40 -21.62 -26.32 28.34
CA PHE A 40 -20.45 -27.09 28.76
C PHE A 40 -20.62 -28.60 28.52
N ASP A 41 -21.76 -29.18 28.92
CA ASP A 41 -22.05 -30.60 28.74
C ASP A 41 -22.15 -30.99 27.25
N LYS A 42 -22.73 -30.09 26.42
CA LYS A 42 -22.72 -30.23 24.96
C LYS A 42 -21.31 -30.21 24.40
N ALA A 43 -20.48 -29.25 24.82
CA ALA A 43 -19.10 -29.13 24.38
C ALA A 43 -18.27 -30.39 24.70
N VAL A 44 -18.38 -30.91 25.92
CA VAL A 44 -17.73 -32.18 26.33
C VAL A 44 -18.19 -33.35 25.46
N SER A 45 -19.48 -33.40 25.14
CA SER A 45 -20.06 -34.46 24.32
C SER A 45 -19.59 -34.38 22.85
N ALA A 46 -19.58 -33.18 22.27
CA ALA A 46 -19.05 -32.92 20.92
C ALA A 46 -17.55 -33.23 20.84
N GLU A 47 -16.76 -32.85 21.85
CA GLU A 47 -15.32 -33.15 21.90
C GLU A 47 -15.07 -34.66 21.89
N LYS A 48 -15.84 -35.45 22.66
CA LYS A 48 -15.76 -36.92 22.67
C LYS A 48 -16.11 -37.55 21.32
N ARG A 49 -17.02 -36.94 20.56
CA ARG A 49 -17.37 -37.37 19.19
C ARG A 49 -16.34 -36.93 18.14
N GLY A 50 -15.38 -36.08 18.51
CA GLY A 50 -14.41 -35.50 17.58
C GLY A 50 -14.93 -34.30 16.78
N GLU A 51 -16.10 -33.76 17.14
CA GLU A 51 -16.71 -32.58 16.52
C GLU A 51 -16.11 -31.31 17.10
N LEU A 52 -14.83 -31.06 16.77
CA LEU A 52 -14.01 -30.05 17.44
C LEU A 52 -14.53 -28.62 17.26
N THR A 53 -15.07 -28.27 16.10
CA THR A 53 -15.63 -26.93 15.86
C THR A 53 -16.85 -26.67 16.73
N GLU A 54 -17.80 -27.60 16.77
CA GLU A 54 -19.00 -27.51 17.64
C GLU A 54 -18.60 -27.44 19.11
N ALA A 55 -17.66 -28.30 19.51
CA ALA A 55 -17.13 -28.29 20.87
C ALA A 55 -16.47 -26.95 21.24
N PHE A 56 -15.70 -26.34 20.33
CA PHE A 56 -15.10 -25.03 20.54
C PHE A 56 -16.15 -23.94 20.73
N GLU A 57 -17.17 -23.90 19.88
CA GLU A 57 -18.25 -22.91 19.94
C GLU A 57 -19.04 -23.03 21.24
N ASP A 58 -19.39 -24.25 21.65
CA ASP A 58 -20.14 -24.48 22.88
C ASP A 58 -19.31 -24.23 24.14
N TYR A 59 -18.01 -24.56 24.13
CA TYR A 59 -17.10 -24.10 25.20
C TYR A 59 -17.00 -22.57 25.23
N ALA A 60 -16.97 -21.90 24.07
CA ALA A 60 -16.87 -20.44 24.01
C ALA A 60 -18.12 -19.75 24.58
N LYS A 61 -19.31 -20.35 24.41
CA LYS A 61 -20.56 -19.92 25.05
C LYS A 61 -20.53 -20.17 26.55
N ALA A 62 -20.13 -21.36 26.99
CA ALA A 62 -20.12 -21.78 28.40
C ALA A 62 -19.11 -21.03 29.30
N ARG A 63 -18.25 -20.23 28.69
CA ARG A 63 -17.06 -19.60 29.27
C ARG A 63 -17.30 -18.22 29.87
N ASP A 64 -18.43 -17.58 29.60
CA ASP A 64 -18.75 -16.28 30.17
C ASP A 64 -18.66 -16.34 31.70
N GLU A 65 -17.84 -15.47 32.27
CA GLU A 65 -17.57 -15.42 33.71
C GLU A 65 -18.69 -14.68 34.48
N SER A 66 -19.48 -13.88 33.75
CA SER A 66 -20.53 -13.04 34.32
C SER A 66 -21.89 -13.72 34.27
N GLY A 67 -22.41 -14.04 35.45
CA GLY A 67 -23.79 -14.41 35.67
C GLY A 67 -24.35 -13.55 36.80
N CYS A 68 -25.61 -13.14 36.70
CA CYS A 68 -26.22 -12.39 37.80
C CYS A 68 -26.37 -13.22 39.10
N ASP A 69 -26.27 -14.55 38.99
CA ASP A 69 -26.34 -15.50 40.11
C ASP A 69 -24.98 -15.80 40.76
N GLY A 70 -23.97 -14.96 40.48
CA GLY A 70 -22.59 -15.16 40.92
C GLY A 70 -21.73 -15.88 39.88
N LYS A 71 -20.49 -16.19 40.26
CA LYS A 71 -19.45 -16.72 39.35
C LYS A 71 -19.90 -18.02 38.69
N ASN A 72 -19.85 -18.06 37.35
CA ASN A 72 -20.10 -19.28 36.58
C ASN A 72 -19.13 -20.40 37.00
N PRO A 73 -19.61 -21.52 37.56
CA PRO A 73 -18.76 -22.57 38.11
C PRO A 73 -17.98 -23.35 37.05
N VAL A 74 -18.45 -23.38 35.79
CA VAL A 74 -17.80 -24.11 34.70
C VAL A 74 -16.90 -23.22 33.83
N SER A 75 -16.88 -21.91 34.07
CA SER A 75 -16.13 -20.93 33.25
C SER A 75 -14.65 -21.29 33.09
N GLY A 76 -13.98 -21.72 34.17
CA GLY A 76 -12.58 -22.13 34.14
C GLY A 76 -12.33 -23.36 33.27
N ASP A 77 -13.16 -24.39 33.42
CA ASP A 77 -13.06 -25.62 32.62
C ASP A 77 -13.43 -25.38 31.16
N ALA A 78 -14.44 -24.54 30.91
CA ALA A 78 -14.84 -24.13 29.56
C ALA A 78 -13.72 -23.36 28.85
N LYS A 79 -13.06 -22.43 29.56
CA LYS A 79 -11.87 -21.72 29.06
C LYS A 79 -10.73 -22.69 28.72
N ALA A 80 -10.44 -23.64 29.60
CA ALA A 80 -9.43 -24.67 29.34
C ALA A 80 -9.80 -25.58 28.15
N GLY A 81 -11.10 -25.88 27.98
CA GLY A 81 -11.66 -26.55 26.81
C GLY A 81 -11.40 -25.80 25.51
N CYS A 82 -11.77 -24.51 25.45
CA CYS A 82 -11.48 -23.65 24.30
C CYS A 82 -9.99 -23.65 23.94
N MET A 83 -9.12 -23.43 24.93
CA MET A 83 -7.67 -23.37 24.72
C MET A 83 -7.13 -24.67 24.11
N ARG A 84 -7.52 -25.82 24.67
CA ARG A 84 -7.09 -27.15 24.21
C ARG A 84 -7.57 -27.44 22.79
N ILE A 85 -8.84 -27.17 22.49
CA ILE A 85 -9.39 -27.42 21.16
C ILE A 85 -8.77 -26.49 20.12
N ALA A 86 -8.66 -25.19 20.42
CA ALA A 86 -7.97 -24.23 19.56
C ALA A 86 -6.55 -24.68 19.22
N LYS A 87 -5.80 -25.18 20.21
CA LYS A 87 -4.46 -25.72 19.99
C LYS A 87 -4.47 -26.93 19.05
N LYS A 88 -5.36 -27.89 19.27
CA LYS A 88 -5.49 -29.07 18.40
C LYS A 88 -5.84 -28.69 16.96
N MET A 89 -6.81 -27.79 16.78
CA MET A 89 -7.21 -27.26 15.46
C MET A 89 -6.06 -26.50 14.79
N SER A 90 -5.30 -25.73 15.56
CA SER A 90 -4.12 -25.02 15.08
C SER A 90 -3.04 -25.98 14.57
N ASP A 91 -2.72 -27.03 15.35
CA ASP A 91 -1.72 -28.04 14.98
C ASP A 91 -2.13 -28.78 13.69
N GLU A 92 -3.43 -29.02 13.48
CA GLU A 92 -3.97 -29.62 12.25
C GLU A 92 -3.82 -28.69 11.04
N GLU A 93 -4.16 -27.40 11.17
CA GLU A 93 -3.99 -26.42 10.09
C GLU A 93 -2.51 -26.15 9.79
N GLU A 94 -1.65 -26.13 10.82
CA GLU A 94 -0.22 -25.99 10.66
C GLU A 94 0.39 -27.14 9.84
N LYS A 95 -0.01 -28.39 10.11
CA LYS A 95 0.40 -29.58 9.34
C LYS A 95 -0.02 -29.49 7.87
N LYS A 96 -1.17 -28.88 7.58
CA LYS A 96 -1.63 -28.61 6.20
C LYS A 96 -0.90 -27.44 5.55
N GLY A 97 -0.05 -26.73 6.29
CA GLY A 97 0.63 -25.51 5.83
C GLY A 97 -0.24 -24.26 5.90
N ASN A 98 -1.46 -24.34 6.41
CA ASN A 98 -2.43 -23.25 6.52
C ASN A 98 -2.15 -22.41 7.77
N LEU A 99 -1.04 -21.67 7.77
CA LEU A 99 -0.65 -20.89 8.94
C LEU A 99 -1.61 -19.71 9.21
N TYR A 100 -2.19 -19.15 8.15
CA TYR A 100 -3.07 -17.99 8.20
C TYR A 100 -4.05 -18.02 7.03
N LYS A 101 -5.29 -17.58 7.29
CA LYS A 101 -6.32 -17.33 6.28
C LYS A 101 -6.95 -15.97 6.57
N SER A 102 -7.01 -15.09 5.58
CA SER A 102 -7.51 -13.71 5.75
C SER A 102 -9.03 -13.61 5.92
N VAL A 103 -9.72 -14.70 6.25
CA VAL A 103 -11.18 -14.79 6.21
C VAL A 103 -11.72 -15.02 7.63
N GLU A 104 -12.91 -14.49 7.87
CA GLU A 104 -13.78 -14.77 9.01
C GLU A 104 -13.73 -16.26 9.43
N LEU A 105 -13.77 -16.53 10.74
CA LEU A 105 -13.61 -17.87 11.34
C LEU A 105 -14.53 -18.94 10.70
N ASP A 106 -15.69 -18.53 10.18
CA ASP A 106 -16.72 -19.35 9.56
C ASP A 106 -16.35 -19.90 8.16
N LYS A 107 -15.40 -19.28 7.45
CA LYS A 107 -14.94 -19.69 6.10
C LYS A 107 -13.59 -20.41 6.12
N GLY A 108 -13.14 -20.78 7.31
CA GLY A 108 -11.93 -21.55 7.56
C GLY A 108 -10.82 -20.70 8.18
N ALA A 109 -10.61 -20.89 9.48
CA ALA A 109 -9.47 -20.33 10.20
C ALA A 109 -8.16 -21.05 9.86
N GLY A 110 -7.07 -20.29 9.79
CA GLY A 110 -5.71 -20.83 9.79
C GLY A 110 -5.23 -21.14 11.20
N ALA A 111 -4.01 -21.68 11.29
CA ALA A 111 -3.40 -22.06 12.57
C ALA A 111 -3.32 -20.89 13.56
N PHE A 112 -2.94 -19.69 13.08
CA PHE A 112 -2.89 -18.48 13.89
C PHE A 112 -4.26 -18.07 14.45
N GLN A 113 -5.30 -18.04 13.60
CA GLN A 113 -6.65 -17.63 13.96
C GLN A 113 -7.25 -18.52 15.08
N TRP A 114 -7.01 -19.83 15.02
CA TRP A 114 -7.45 -20.74 16.08
C TRP A 114 -6.78 -20.42 17.41
N LEU A 115 -5.46 -20.17 17.41
CA LEU A 115 -4.73 -19.83 18.63
C LEU A 115 -5.21 -18.51 19.23
N GLU A 116 -5.47 -17.50 18.40
CA GLU A 116 -6.07 -16.23 18.85
C GLU A 116 -7.46 -16.43 19.47
N ALA A 117 -8.34 -17.17 18.79
CA ALA A 117 -9.70 -17.41 19.26
C ALA A 117 -9.75 -18.18 20.59
N GLY A 118 -8.79 -19.10 20.79
CA GLY A 118 -8.60 -19.84 22.03
C GLY A 118 -7.77 -19.12 23.09
N TRP A 119 -7.31 -17.89 22.84
CA TRP A 119 -6.42 -17.13 23.72
C TRP A 119 -5.08 -17.82 24.06
N ASN A 120 -4.62 -18.68 23.15
CA ASN A 120 -3.27 -19.24 23.20
C ASN A 120 -2.26 -18.22 22.66
N PHE A 121 -2.21 -17.03 23.26
CA PHE A 121 -1.51 -15.86 22.71
C PHE A 121 -0.02 -16.09 22.48
N ALA A 122 0.67 -16.75 23.42
CA ALA A 122 2.08 -17.08 23.25
C ALA A 122 2.34 -18.02 22.05
N ASP A 123 1.41 -18.93 21.77
CA ASP A 123 1.50 -19.83 20.62
C ASP A 123 1.15 -19.09 19.33
N ALA A 124 0.15 -18.20 19.37
CA ALA A 124 -0.25 -17.36 18.25
C ALA A 124 0.90 -16.44 17.80
N ASP A 125 1.59 -15.81 18.76
CA ASP A 125 2.77 -14.98 18.50
C ASP A 125 3.89 -15.78 17.81
N ARG A 126 4.15 -17.01 18.29
CA ARG A 126 5.12 -17.92 17.62
C ARG A 126 4.68 -18.31 16.22
N MET A 127 3.38 -18.54 16.01
CA MET A 127 2.82 -18.85 14.70
C MET A 127 2.99 -17.69 13.72
N MET A 128 2.73 -16.46 14.17
CA MET A 128 2.95 -15.24 13.38
C MET A 128 4.42 -15.10 12.97
N MET A 129 5.36 -15.29 13.91
CA MET A 129 6.79 -15.26 13.59
C MET A 129 7.21 -16.40 12.66
N LYS A 130 6.60 -17.58 12.77
CA LYS A 130 6.83 -18.69 11.84
C LYS A 130 6.38 -18.34 10.42
N MET A 131 5.28 -17.61 10.26
CA MET A 131 4.84 -17.12 8.96
C MET A 131 5.84 -16.16 8.34
N ILE A 132 6.33 -15.19 9.13
CA ILE A 132 7.33 -14.22 8.69
C ILE A 132 8.62 -14.94 8.26
N LYS A 133 9.08 -15.91 9.04
CA LYS A 133 10.31 -16.67 8.71
C LYS A 133 10.19 -17.49 7.42
N ARG A 134 8.99 -17.87 7.00
CA ARG A 134 8.78 -18.58 5.72
C ARG A 134 8.87 -17.65 4.51
N LYS A 135 8.45 -16.39 4.66
CA LYS A 135 8.40 -15.39 3.58
C LYS A 135 8.74 -14.00 4.13
N PRO A 136 9.99 -13.75 4.54
CA PRO A 136 10.35 -12.51 5.21
C PRO A 136 10.17 -11.28 4.31
N GLU A 137 10.22 -11.45 2.99
CA GLU A 137 10.04 -10.41 1.98
C GLU A 137 8.57 -10.19 1.53
N ASP A 138 7.61 -10.95 2.06
CA ASP A 138 6.18 -10.74 1.76
C ASP A 138 5.64 -9.56 2.57
N VAL A 139 5.50 -8.42 1.91
CA VAL A 139 5.10 -7.15 2.54
C VAL A 139 3.73 -7.24 3.22
N GLU A 140 2.78 -8.00 2.66
CA GLU A 140 1.44 -8.09 3.24
C GLU A 140 1.44 -8.93 4.50
N VAL A 141 2.12 -10.08 4.48
CA VAL A 141 2.34 -10.91 5.68
C VAL A 141 3.08 -10.12 6.75
N PHE A 142 4.10 -9.34 6.34
CA PHE A 142 4.87 -8.51 7.26
C PHE A 142 4.04 -7.41 7.91
N LYS A 143 3.20 -6.71 7.12
CA LYS A 143 2.28 -5.69 7.62
C LYS A 143 1.31 -6.27 8.65
N ILE A 144 0.76 -7.45 8.40
CA ILE A 144 -0.12 -8.16 9.34
C ILE A 144 0.62 -8.44 10.65
N ALA A 145 1.85 -8.94 10.60
CA ALA A 145 2.64 -9.21 11.81
C ALA A 145 2.97 -7.93 12.61
N VAL A 146 3.39 -6.85 11.94
CA VAL A 146 3.65 -5.56 12.62
C VAL A 146 2.37 -5.05 13.29
N GLY A 147 1.23 -5.09 12.59
CA GLY A 147 -0.06 -4.71 13.16
C GLY A 147 -0.45 -5.56 14.37
N HIS A 148 -0.27 -6.87 14.28
CA HIS A 148 -0.52 -7.82 15.36
C HIS A 148 0.28 -7.46 16.62
N PHE A 149 1.62 -7.35 16.50
CA PHE A 149 2.47 -7.12 17.67
C PHE A 149 2.35 -5.69 18.23
N ARG A 150 2.05 -4.68 17.42
CA ARG A 150 1.68 -3.35 17.93
C ARG A 150 0.37 -3.40 18.70
N GLY A 151 -0.63 -4.08 18.17
CA GLY A 151 -1.90 -4.29 18.88
C GLY A 151 -1.75 -5.14 20.15
N ARG A 152 -0.71 -5.97 20.26
CA ARG A 152 -0.32 -6.62 21.52
C ARG A 152 0.29 -5.62 22.50
N GLU A 153 1.25 -4.81 22.07
CA GLU A 153 1.90 -3.78 22.88
C GLU A 153 0.88 -2.78 23.46
N GLU A 154 0.00 -2.25 22.60
CA GLU A 154 -1.07 -1.30 22.99
C GLU A 154 -2.03 -1.88 24.03
N ARG A 155 -2.28 -3.20 24.00
CA ARG A 155 -3.19 -3.90 24.92
C ARG A 155 -2.44 -4.68 26.02
N SER A 156 -1.16 -4.40 26.23
CA SER A 156 -0.31 -5.22 27.11
C SER A 156 -0.84 -5.29 28.54
N GLU A 157 -1.30 -4.18 29.11
CA GLU A 157 -1.89 -4.13 30.45
C GLU A 157 -3.19 -4.95 30.54
N ASP A 158 -4.10 -4.78 29.58
CA ASP A 158 -5.38 -5.51 29.53
C ASP A 158 -5.17 -7.02 29.37
N LEU A 159 -4.21 -7.41 28.52
CA LEU A 159 -3.87 -8.81 28.30
C LEU A 159 -3.24 -9.43 29.55
N GLN A 160 -2.38 -8.70 30.24
CA GLN A 160 -1.79 -9.15 31.49
C GLN A 160 -2.84 -9.28 32.60
N LYS A 161 -3.74 -8.31 32.73
CA LYS A 161 -4.78 -8.29 33.77
C LYS A 161 -5.85 -9.36 33.54
N SER A 162 -6.32 -9.51 32.30
CA SER A 162 -7.47 -10.36 31.97
C SER A 162 -7.07 -11.81 31.70
N TYR A 163 -5.85 -12.05 31.21
CA TYR A 163 -5.40 -13.36 30.76
C TYR A 163 -4.08 -13.81 31.37
N GLY A 164 -3.43 -13.00 32.20
CA GLY A 164 -2.09 -13.31 32.73
C GLY A 164 -1.00 -13.34 31.66
N PHE A 165 -1.30 -12.83 30.46
CA PHE A 165 -0.40 -12.91 29.32
C PHE A 165 0.57 -11.72 29.30
N LYS A 166 1.87 -12.04 29.35
CA LYS A 166 2.94 -11.07 29.23
C LYS A 166 3.36 -10.94 27.76
N VAL A 167 3.16 -9.74 27.19
CA VAL A 167 3.58 -9.42 25.82
C VAL A 167 5.10 -9.46 25.70
N ASP A 168 5.60 -10.13 24.66
CA ASP A 168 7.02 -10.18 24.32
C ASP A 168 7.36 -9.14 23.24
N LEU A 169 7.97 -8.03 23.65
CA LEU A 169 8.35 -6.95 22.74
C LEU A 169 9.59 -7.28 21.90
N SER A 170 10.26 -8.42 22.14
CA SER A 170 11.40 -8.84 21.30
C SER A 170 10.97 -9.13 19.87
N TYR A 171 9.73 -9.54 19.64
CA TYR A 171 9.20 -9.77 18.29
C TYR A 171 9.12 -8.49 17.46
N LEU A 172 8.74 -7.35 18.05
CA LEU A 172 8.76 -6.06 17.34
C LEU A 172 10.18 -5.67 16.93
N ARG A 173 11.17 -5.93 17.79
CA ARG A 173 12.58 -5.68 17.48
C ARG A 173 13.10 -6.61 16.38
N GLU A 174 12.71 -7.89 16.39
CA GLU A 174 13.05 -8.84 15.33
C GLU A 174 12.46 -8.40 13.98
N LEU A 175 11.20 -7.91 13.99
CA LEU A 175 10.56 -7.35 12.80
C LEU A 175 11.26 -6.08 12.33
N GLU A 176 11.62 -5.16 13.23
CA GLU A 176 12.38 -3.95 12.87
C GLU A 176 13.68 -4.28 12.13
N VAL A 177 14.46 -5.22 12.66
CA VAL A 177 15.69 -5.71 12.02
C VAL A 177 15.39 -6.36 10.66
N THR A 178 14.35 -7.17 10.58
CA THR A 178 13.92 -7.83 9.34
C THR A 178 13.54 -6.80 8.27
N ALA A 179 12.74 -5.78 8.62
CA ALA A 179 12.36 -4.70 7.73
C ALA A 179 13.59 -3.92 7.23
N SER A 180 14.50 -3.56 8.13
CA SER A 180 15.73 -2.85 7.78
C SER A 180 16.59 -3.67 6.81
N ASN A 181 16.76 -4.98 7.06
CA ASN A 181 17.50 -5.89 6.18
C ASN A 181 16.82 -6.05 4.81
N ASN A 182 15.50 -6.17 4.76
CA ASN A 182 14.76 -6.24 3.50
C ASN A 182 14.90 -4.95 2.69
N GLY A 183 14.79 -3.79 3.34
CA GLY A 183 15.04 -2.49 2.70
C GLY A 183 16.44 -2.40 2.10
N ASP A 184 17.47 -2.78 2.87
CA ASP A 184 18.86 -2.82 2.39
C ASP A 184 19.03 -3.82 1.21
N ASN A 185 18.39 -4.99 1.27
CA ASN A 185 18.43 -5.99 0.19
C ASN A 185 17.80 -5.46 -1.10
N VAL A 186 16.66 -4.78 -1.02
CA VAL A 186 16.00 -4.16 -2.17
C VAL A 186 16.90 -3.06 -2.77
N LEU A 187 17.49 -2.21 -1.93
CA LEU A 187 18.42 -1.17 -2.37
C LEU A 187 19.68 -1.73 -3.06
N ASN A 188 20.23 -2.83 -2.53
CA ASN A 188 21.39 -3.49 -3.10
C ASN A 188 21.07 -4.16 -4.44
N LYS A 189 19.86 -4.72 -4.57
CA LYS A 189 19.37 -5.28 -5.83
C LYS A 189 19.17 -4.20 -6.88
N GLU A 190 18.55 -3.08 -6.50
CA GLU A 190 18.38 -1.92 -7.37
C GLU A 190 19.71 -1.41 -7.90
N GLU A 191 20.71 -1.20 -7.03
CA GLU A 191 22.01 -0.68 -7.46
C GLU A 191 22.68 -1.61 -8.49
N LYS A 192 22.63 -2.92 -8.25
CA LYS A 192 23.20 -3.93 -9.16
C LYS A 192 22.50 -3.96 -10.51
N GLU A 193 21.17 -3.87 -10.52
CA GLU A 193 20.38 -3.87 -11.75
C GLU A 193 20.54 -2.56 -12.52
N PHE A 194 20.54 -1.43 -11.81
CA PHE A 194 20.76 -0.11 -12.39
C PHE A 194 22.14 -0.02 -13.04
N ALA A 195 23.21 -0.48 -12.36
CA ALA A 195 24.57 -0.45 -12.89
C ALA A 195 24.78 -1.33 -14.13
N LYS A 196 24.07 -2.47 -14.25
CA LYS A 196 24.18 -3.36 -15.41
C LYS A 196 23.53 -2.78 -16.67
N ASN A 197 22.51 -1.96 -16.49
CA ASN A 197 21.64 -1.50 -17.57
C ASN A 197 21.89 -0.05 -17.98
N VAL A 198 23.01 0.54 -17.55
CA VAL A 198 23.42 1.91 -17.93
C VAL A 198 23.63 2.05 -19.45
N ILE A 199 23.81 0.95 -20.17
CA ILE A 199 24.00 0.94 -21.63
C ILE A 199 22.66 0.98 -22.40
N ASP A 200 21.53 0.65 -21.75
CA ASP A 200 20.21 0.55 -22.37
C ASP A 200 19.19 1.37 -21.56
N LEU A 201 19.38 2.70 -21.54
CA LEU A 201 18.61 3.68 -20.75
C LEU A 201 17.20 3.95 -21.30
N GLY A 202 16.53 2.93 -21.87
CA GLY A 202 15.11 3.01 -22.18
C GLY A 202 14.24 3.04 -20.92
N GLY A 203 13.06 3.68 -20.99
CA GLY A 203 12.16 3.95 -19.85
C GLY A 203 11.81 2.75 -18.95
N SER A 204 11.93 1.51 -19.44
CA SER A 204 11.68 0.29 -18.65
C SER A 204 12.63 0.09 -17.45
N ASN A 205 13.86 0.59 -17.55
CA ASN A 205 14.86 0.49 -16.47
C ASN A 205 14.62 1.53 -15.36
N VAL A 206 14.18 2.74 -15.74
CA VAL A 206 13.81 3.79 -14.77
C VAL A 206 12.60 3.36 -13.96
N ASP A 207 11.56 2.85 -14.61
CA ASP A 207 10.37 2.32 -13.93
C ASP A 207 10.71 1.23 -12.92
N ARG A 208 11.65 0.34 -13.27
CA ARG A 208 12.09 -0.75 -12.39
C ARG A 208 12.84 -0.20 -11.18
N SER A 209 13.79 0.71 -11.38
CA SER A 209 14.53 1.35 -10.28
C SER A 209 13.58 2.12 -9.35
N LEU A 210 12.69 2.96 -9.89
CA LEU A 210 11.70 3.71 -9.10
C LEU A 210 10.80 2.79 -8.27
N ARG A 211 10.31 1.67 -8.85
CA ARG A 211 9.57 0.65 -8.10
C ARG A 211 10.38 0.05 -6.96
N GLN A 212 11.66 -0.26 -7.18
CA GLN A 212 12.52 -0.81 -6.14
C GLN A 212 12.84 0.22 -5.04
N LEU A 213 13.10 1.48 -5.40
CA LEU A 213 13.27 2.56 -4.42
C LEU A 213 12.00 2.73 -3.57
N SER A 214 10.81 2.73 -4.20
CA SER A 214 9.53 2.76 -3.49
C SER A 214 9.35 1.57 -2.53
N ASN A 215 9.66 0.36 -2.99
CA ASN A 215 9.60 -0.85 -2.14
C ASN A 215 10.57 -0.76 -0.96
N ALA A 216 11.81 -0.31 -1.17
CA ALA A 216 12.78 -0.11 -0.09
C ALA A 216 12.29 0.92 0.92
N ARG A 217 11.71 2.03 0.44
CA ARG A 217 11.09 3.06 1.29
C ARG A 217 9.97 2.47 2.14
N GLN A 218 9.09 1.66 1.56
CA GLN A 218 8.01 0.99 2.28
C GLN A 218 8.54 0.13 3.44
N TRP A 219 9.63 -0.61 3.21
CA TRP A 219 10.29 -1.40 4.26
C TRP A 219 10.79 -0.54 5.42
N PHE A 220 11.51 0.55 5.13
CA PHE A 220 12.02 1.46 6.17
C PHE A 220 10.89 2.20 6.90
N ALA A 221 9.78 2.49 6.21
CA ALA A 221 8.64 3.21 6.78
C ALA A 221 7.90 2.42 7.88
N PHE A 222 7.96 1.08 7.89
CA PHE A 222 7.31 0.28 8.94
C PHE A 222 7.74 0.71 10.34
N PHE A 223 9.01 1.05 10.53
CA PHE A 223 9.58 1.43 11.82
C PHE A 223 10.20 2.84 11.83
N LYS A 224 9.90 3.67 10.83
CA LYS A 224 10.49 5.02 10.67
C LYS A 224 12.03 4.98 10.71
N ASP A 225 12.62 3.99 10.03
CA ASP A 225 14.06 3.80 10.00
C ASP A 225 14.74 5.01 9.33
N ALA A 226 15.78 5.55 9.98
CA ALA A 226 16.56 6.66 9.47
C ALA A 226 17.19 6.38 8.08
N LYS A 227 17.33 5.08 7.72
CA LYS A 227 17.78 4.65 6.38
C LYS A 227 16.82 5.02 5.26
N GLU A 228 15.57 5.46 5.53
CA GLU A 228 14.70 6.05 4.51
C GLU A 228 15.41 7.19 3.76
N LYS A 229 16.26 7.97 4.46
CA LYS A 229 17.09 9.02 3.86
C LYS A 229 18.00 8.50 2.74
N LYS A 230 18.52 7.27 2.85
CA LYS A 230 19.36 6.66 1.81
C LYS A 230 18.59 6.42 0.52
N VAL A 231 17.28 6.15 0.60
CA VAL A 231 16.43 5.98 -0.58
C VAL A 231 16.30 7.32 -1.32
N ILE A 232 16.07 8.41 -0.56
CA ILE A 232 15.95 9.77 -1.09
C ILE A 232 17.27 10.19 -1.77
N GLU A 233 18.40 10.06 -1.07
CA GLU A 233 19.73 10.38 -1.60
C GLU A 233 20.05 9.56 -2.87
N ARG A 234 19.61 8.30 -2.91
CA ARG A 234 19.80 7.45 -4.10
C ARG A 234 18.95 7.91 -5.28
N ALA A 235 17.67 8.22 -5.04
CA ALA A 235 16.79 8.79 -6.05
C ALA A 235 17.39 10.09 -6.61
N GLU A 236 17.82 11.00 -5.75
CA GLU A 236 18.50 12.24 -6.17
C GLU A 236 19.73 11.95 -7.03
N LYS A 237 20.60 11.02 -6.62
CA LYS A 237 21.78 10.65 -7.40
C LYS A 237 21.43 10.08 -8.78
N ARG A 238 20.35 9.30 -8.90
CA ARG A 238 19.87 8.84 -10.21
C ARG A 238 19.38 10.01 -11.05
N GLY A 239 18.59 10.90 -10.46
CA GLY A 239 18.13 12.13 -11.11
C GLY A 239 19.28 13.01 -11.59
N ASP A 240 20.35 13.14 -10.79
CA ASP A 240 21.54 13.93 -11.14
C ASP A 240 22.26 13.34 -12.37
N ASN A 241 22.32 12.01 -12.51
CA ASN A 241 22.90 11.35 -13.68
C ASN A 241 22.14 11.69 -14.97
N PHE A 242 20.80 11.65 -14.92
CA PHE A 242 19.95 11.99 -16.05
C PHE A 242 19.93 13.49 -16.33
N TYR A 243 19.97 14.32 -15.29
CA TYR A 243 20.04 15.77 -15.42
C TYR A 243 21.34 16.22 -16.10
N ALA A 244 22.43 15.47 -16.01
CA ALA A 244 23.70 15.81 -16.66
C ALA A 244 23.69 15.60 -18.19
N ASP A 245 22.72 14.84 -18.73
CA ASP A 245 22.62 14.58 -20.17
C ASP A 245 21.77 15.64 -20.89
N ASP A 246 22.42 16.42 -21.75
CA ASP A 246 21.80 17.51 -22.53
C ASP A 246 21.28 17.05 -23.90
N ASN A 247 21.58 15.80 -24.28
CA ASN A 247 21.40 15.35 -25.65
C ASN A 247 19.95 14.97 -25.96
N GLN A 248 19.18 14.57 -24.94
CA GLN A 248 17.83 14.03 -25.11
C GLN A 248 16.82 14.64 -24.13
N PRO A 249 15.65 15.14 -24.59
CA PRO A 249 14.58 15.59 -23.71
C PRO A 249 14.12 14.55 -22.70
N GLN A 250 14.09 13.28 -23.10
CA GLN A 250 13.69 12.17 -22.22
C GLN A 250 14.57 12.09 -20.96
N SER A 251 15.87 12.40 -21.05
CA SER A 251 16.75 12.41 -19.88
C SER A 251 16.26 13.42 -18.82
N LEU A 252 15.73 14.58 -19.22
CA LEU A 252 15.16 15.53 -18.26
C LEU A 252 13.83 15.05 -17.66
N GLU A 253 13.00 14.32 -18.41
CA GLU A 253 11.79 13.69 -17.88
C GLU A 253 12.12 12.67 -16.81
N GLU A 254 13.08 11.77 -17.09
CA GLU A 254 13.50 10.76 -16.12
C GLU A 254 14.13 11.40 -14.89
N ALA A 255 14.90 12.50 -15.04
CA ALA A 255 15.41 13.27 -13.92
C ALA A 255 14.29 13.80 -13.02
N ILE A 256 13.21 14.36 -13.59
CA ILE A 256 12.05 14.84 -12.82
C ILE A 256 11.45 13.69 -12.01
N ARG A 257 11.23 12.52 -12.62
CA ARG A 257 10.62 11.37 -11.94
C ARG A 257 11.42 10.90 -10.73
N TYR A 258 12.75 10.90 -10.82
CA TYR A 258 13.61 10.60 -9.67
C TYR A 258 13.56 11.69 -8.60
N TYR A 259 13.54 12.96 -8.98
CA TYR A 259 13.40 14.05 -8.00
C TYR A 259 12.02 14.09 -7.34
N GLU A 260 10.96 13.65 -8.04
CA GLU A 260 9.64 13.43 -7.44
C GLU A 260 9.68 12.31 -6.40
N ALA A 261 10.35 11.19 -6.72
CA ALA A 261 10.55 10.11 -5.75
C ALA A 261 11.39 10.54 -4.53
N ALA A 262 12.32 11.49 -4.72
CA ALA A 262 13.07 12.15 -3.66
C ALA A 262 12.29 13.27 -2.93
N ASN A 263 11.14 13.69 -3.47
CA ASN A 263 10.39 14.87 -3.04
C ASN A 263 11.22 16.19 -3.08
N ASP A 264 12.13 16.33 -4.06
CA ASP A 264 12.99 17.51 -4.23
C ASP A 264 12.42 18.49 -5.27
N GLN A 265 11.51 19.35 -4.81
CA GLN A 265 10.91 20.41 -5.64
C GLN A 265 11.94 21.43 -6.16
N GLY A 266 13.06 21.61 -5.45
CA GLY A 266 14.12 22.53 -5.84
C GLY A 266 14.86 22.03 -7.09
N LYS A 267 15.21 20.74 -7.13
CA LYS A 267 15.82 20.13 -8.31
C LYS A 267 14.83 20.00 -9.47
N ILE A 268 13.56 19.69 -9.23
CA ILE A 268 12.52 19.72 -10.28
C ILE A 268 12.46 21.10 -10.96
N LYS A 269 12.48 22.18 -10.17
CA LYS A 269 12.52 23.55 -10.72
C LYS A 269 13.74 23.78 -11.60
N LYS A 270 14.92 23.34 -11.18
CA LYS A 270 16.17 23.46 -11.96
C LYS A 270 16.10 22.68 -13.28
N VAL A 271 15.47 21.50 -13.30
CA VAL A 271 15.24 20.75 -14.54
C VAL A 271 14.37 21.56 -15.51
N LYS A 272 13.27 22.13 -15.03
CA LYS A 272 12.36 22.95 -15.85
C LYS A 272 13.07 24.19 -16.41
N GLU A 273 13.85 24.89 -15.60
CA GLU A 273 14.65 26.04 -16.05
C GLU A 273 15.69 25.64 -17.12
N LYS A 274 16.32 24.46 -16.97
CA LYS A 274 17.22 23.91 -17.99
C LYS A 274 16.48 23.55 -19.28
N ALA A 275 15.32 22.92 -19.18
CA ALA A 275 14.49 22.57 -20.33
C ALA A 275 14.11 23.84 -21.14
N VAL A 276 13.76 24.95 -20.48
CA VAL A 276 13.51 26.23 -21.19
C VAL A 276 14.73 26.66 -22.00
N ARG A 277 15.94 26.65 -21.41
CA ARG A 277 17.17 27.05 -22.11
C ARG A 277 17.47 26.16 -23.32
N LEU A 278 17.28 24.85 -23.18
CA LEU A 278 17.48 23.89 -24.28
C LEU A 278 16.41 24.03 -25.37
N ALA A 279 15.17 24.36 -25.00
CA ALA A 279 14.11 24.67 -25.96
C ALA A 279 14.48 25.88 -26.81
N GLU A 280 14.93 26.97 -26.18
CA GLU A 280 15.34 28.19 -26.89
C GLU A 280 16.55 27.96 -27.81
N ALA A 281 17.53 27.16 -27.38
CA ALA A 281 18.65 26.75 -28.23
C ALA A 281 18.17 25.91 -29.43
N ALA A 282 17.31 24.92 -29.20
CA ALA A 282 16.76 24.08 -30.26
C ALA A 282 15.92 24.88 -31.28
N VAL A 283 15.19 25.92 -30.85
CA VAL A 283 14.52 26.87 -31.77
C VAL A 283 15.52 27.58 -32.66
N LYS A 284 16.64 28.09 -32.10
CA LYS A 284 17.69 28.77 -32.86
C LYS A 284 18.38 27.85 -33.87
N GLU A 285 18.54 26.58 -33.51
CA GLU A 285 19.10 25.53 -34.38
C GLU A 285 18.09 24.99 -35.41
N GLY A 286 16.82 25.41 -35.35
CA GLY A 286 15.77 24.94 -36.26
C GLY A 286 15.23 23.54 -35.94
N ILE A 287 15.61 22.94 -34.80
CA ILE A 287 15.18 21.62 -34.36
C ILE A 287 13.86 21.74 -33.58
N LEU A 288 12.81 22.14 -34.28
CA LEU A 288 11.56 22.63 -33.66
C LEU A 288 10.81 21.57 -32.84
N LEU A 289 10.76 20.31 -33.30
CA LEU A 289 10.14 19.22 -32.53
C LEU A 289 10.84 18.96 -31.19
N ARG A 290 12.18 19.06 -31.16
CA ARG A 290 12.95 18.95 -29.91
C ARG A 290 12.64 20.12 -28.97
N ALA A 291 12.47 21.32 -29.50
CA ALA A 291 12.07 22.48 -28.72
C ALA A 291 10.64 22.35 -28.13
N VAL A 292 9.68 21.81 -28.89
CA VAL A 292 8.33 21.50 -28.39
C VAL A 292 8.41 20.58 -27.16
N HIS A 293 9.18 19.49 -27.25
CA HIS A 293 9.35 18.54 -26.15
C HIS A 293 9.94 19.22 -24.91
N TYR A 294 11.02 19.99 -25.07
CA TYR A 294 11.61 20.73 -23.95
C TYR A 294 10.65 21.76 -23.33
N TYR A 295 9.83 22.46 -24.13
CA TYR A 295 8.81 23.35 -23.58
C TYR A 295 7.74 22.60 -22.79
N ASN A 296 7.33 21.41 -23.22
CA ASN A 296 6.41 20.56 -22.47
C ASN A 296 7.01 20.12 -21.12
N ILE A 297 8.27 19.71 -21.09
CA ILE A 297 8.99 19.36 -19.85
C ILE A 297 9.04 20.55 -18.89
N ALA A 298 9.27 21.75 -19.41
CA ALA A 298 9.27 22.98 -18.62
C ALA A 298 7.88 23.37 -18.06
N GLY A 299 6.80 22.73 -18.54
CA GLY A 299 5.42 23.12 -18.25
C GLY A 299 4.92 24.33 -19.04
N ASN A 300 5.61 24.72 -20.11
CA ASN A 300 5.25 25.83 -21.00
C ASN A 300 4.39 25.35 -22.18
N HIS A 301 3.25 24.73 -21.89
CA HIS A 301 2.39 24.08 -22.90
C HIS A 301 1.94 25.04 -24.01
N ASP A 302 1.59 26.29 -23.68
CA ASP A 302 1.20 27.30 -24.69
C ASP A 302 2.32 27.58 -25.71
N LYS A 303 3.59 27.56 -25.29
CA LYS A 303 4.73 27.74 -26.20
C LYS A 303 4.97 26.49 -27.03
N ALA A 304 4.83 25.32 -26.42
CA ALA A 304 4.94 24.04 -27.10
C ALA A 304 3.89 23.92 -28.22
N GLU A 305 2.62 24.17 -27.90
CA GLU A 305 1.49 24.09 -28.84
C GLU A 305 1.65 25.08 -30.00
N LYS A 306 1.99 26.35 -29.72
CA LYS A 306 2.24 27.35 -30.78
C LYS A 306 3.35 26.93 -31.72
N LEU A 307 4.42 26.34 -31.17
CA LEU A 307 5.55 25.89 -31.96
C LEU A 307 5.20 24.64 -32.79
N GLU A 308 4.46 23.70 -32.21
CA GLU A 308 3.97 22.50 -32.88
C GLU A 308 3.05 22.85 -34.06
N ASN A 309 2.10 23.76 -33.86
CA ASN A 309 1.25 24.29 -34.94
C ASN A 309 2.10 24.92 -36.06
N SER A 310 3.14 25.68 -35.71
CA SER A 310 4.06 26.26 -36.70
C SER A 310 4.82 25.18 -37.50
N VAL A 311 5.24 24.10 -36.84
CA VAL A 311 5.87 22.94 -37.51
C VAL A 311 4.91 22.28 -38.48
N GLN A 312 3.67 22.03 -38.04
CA GLN A 312 2.63 21.40 -38.85
C GLN A 312 2.24 22.26 -40.06
N GLU A 313 2.13 23.58 -39.90
CA GLU A 313 1.88 24.48 -41.02
C GLU A 313 3.01 24.46 -42.07
N ARG A 314 4.27 24.37 -41.62
CA ARG A 314 5.43 24.28 -42.52
C ARG A 314 5.44 22.96 -43.28
N SER A 315 5.18 21.83 -42.61
CA SER A 315 5.13 20.52 -43.27
C SER A 315 4.00 20.47 -44.30
N MET A 316 2.80 20.96 -43.95
CA MET A 316 1.68 21.04 -44.89
C MET A 316 1.96 21.93 -46.10
N LYS A 317 2.68 23.05 -45.93
CA LYS A 317 3.09 23.91 -47.04
C LYS A 317 4.08 23.21 -47.97
N GLN A 318 5.12 22.58 -47.41
CA GLN A 318 6.10 21.80 -48.20
C GLN A 318 5.44 20.66 -48.97
N GLU A 319 4.54 19.91 -48.33
CA GLU A 319 3.81 18.82 -48.99
C GLU A 319 2.96 19.34 -50.16
N LYS A 320 2.24 20.45 -49.97
CA LYS A 320 1.46 21.10 -51.04
C LYS A 320 2.34 21.57 -52.20
N GLU A 321 3.53 22.09 -51.93
CA GLU A 321 4.49 22.50 -52.97
C GLU A 321 5.04 21.30 -53.73
N MET A 322 5.44 20.23 -53.04
CA MET A 322 5.88 18.98 -53.70
C MET A 322 4.80 18.40 -54.62
N LEU A 323 3.53 18.38 -54.17
CA LEU A 323 2.41 17.90 -54.98
C LEU A 323 2.17 18.77 -56.23
N LYS A 324 2.36 20.09 -56.12
CA LYS A 324 2.27 21.01 -57.27
C LYS A 324 3.40 20.75 -58.27
N ASP A 325 4.63 20.62 -57.79
CA ASP A 325 5.79 20.35 -58.63
C ASP A 325 5.69 19.00 -59.35
N GLU A 326 5.19 17.96 -58.67
CA GLU A 326 4.90 16.67 -59.30
C GLU A 326 3.82 16.77 -60.38
N SER A 327 2.75 17.53 -60.12
CA SER A 327 1.69 17.77 -61.09
C SER A 327 2.22 18.51 -62.33
N GLN A 328 3.05 19.53 -62.14
CA GLN A 328 3.70 20.26 -63.24
C GLN A 328 4.65 19.37 -64.05
N LYS A 329 5.47 18.55 -63.39
CA LYS A 329 6.35 17.57 -64.07
C LYS A 329 5.55 16.56 -64.89
N LYS A 330 4.42 16.06 -64.37
CA LYS A 330 3.51 15.17 -65.11
C LYS A 330 2.92 15.86 -66.34
N LYS A 331 2.51 17.12 -66.20
CA LYS A 331 1.96 17.90 -67.32
C LYS A 331 3.01 18.14 -68.41
N PHE A 332 4.22 18.54 -68.04
CA PHE A 332 5.31 18.78 -68.99
C PHE A 332 5.70 17.50 -69.74
N ARG A 333 5.79 16.35 -69.05
CA ARG A 333 6.05 15.05 -69.71
C ARG A 333 4.98 14.71 -70.73
N LYS A 334 3.71 14.93 -70.39
CA LYS A 334 2.61 14.70 -71.33
C LYS A 334 2.69 15.63 -72.55
N GLU A 335 2.95 16.92 -72.34
CA GLU A 335 3.13 17.89 -73.43
C GLU A 335 4.31 17.50 -74.34
N GLN A 336 5.41 16.98 -73.76
CA GLN A 336 6.54 16.44 -74.52
C GLN A 336 6.17 15.19 -75.33
N ASP A 337 5.50 14.21 -74.72
CA ASP A 337 5.06 12.97 -75.40
C ASP A 337 4.09 13.28 -76.56
N ASP A 338 3.22 14.28 -76.37
CA ASP A 338 2.26 14.72 -77.40
C ASP A 338 2.98 15.45 -78.57
N LEU A 339 4.00 16.27 -78.27
CA LEU A 339 4.86 16.92 -79.27
C LEU A 339 5.69 15.92 -80.09
N GLU A 340 6.27 14.91 -79.43
CA GLU A 340 7.03 13.86 -80.11
C GLU A 340 6.15 13.09 -81.11
N LYS A 341 4.89 12.81 -80.73
CA LYS A 341 3.90 12.21 -81.65
C LYS A 341 3.53 13.12 -82.82
N GLU A 342 3.33 14.42 -82.60
CA GLU A 342 2.97 15.36 -83.66
C GLU A 342 4.10 15.58 -84.68
N LEU A 343 5.35 15.52 -84.22
CA LEU A 343 6.53 15.69 -85.08
C LEU A 343 6.97 14.40 -85.79
N GLY A 344 6.30 13.28 -85.54
CA GLY A 344 6.55 12.00 -86.22
C GLY A 344 7.85 11.30 -85.84
N MET A 345 8.32 11.50 -84.60
CA MET A 345 9.41 10.73 -84.00
C MET A 345 8.91 9.47 -83.30
#